data_AF-D8DSZ4-F1
#
_entry.id   AF-D8DSZ4-F1
#
_cell.length_a   1.000
_cell.length_b   1.000
_cell.length_c   1.000
_cell.angle_alpha   90.00
_cell.angle_beta   90.00
_cell.angle_gamma   90.00
#
_symmetry.space_group_name_H-M   'P 1'
#
loop_
_entity.id
_entity.type
_entity.pdbx_description
1 polymer ?
#
loop_
_entity_poly.entity_id
_entity_poly.type
_entity_poly.pdbx_seq_one_letter_code
_entity_poly.pdbx_strand_id
1 'polypeptide(L)'
;GIGDWSNEGSKELILSAVYGNGTDNYRYGNRVVALFAGKYVDAKWGIPNYTWENETQPKAGYYHNNDWGFDVYTDKINDSRYQNSFHLEYTTALNGGTSSSAAADEKYYAYNDASNGTYTWTEAQAEYFNTHIQPTYKRASWGGRKAVAGEHKMGTGDLAFAYLENTKETAIDVEEADAQPFVLFARWMKKDGKYYYRPQIVPKGTQYSFVNDLGSGASTNHYGLENQVLTGEPGTTKYNDPNRSGVNAHFGTRDVPVFRLAETYLLRAEAYGRKGDYSNAIADINQLRYRAAFKAGETRNEVLARLYPGHELLNADEQVYPYTVSNDAYAQIKVDASYWDGTSAKSLQENYPPTADTDAKRFIEFIYNEYAREFNEEEIYYEGLHHSGLQAERIQWHNQMGANENNTTYAVGSWDSSDNTTSSTGQTGKPKGNFQNYMTIKPFHVNFLNTLTDEAGHALSDEAKQLYQNYGY
;
A
#
# COMPACT_ATOMS: atom_id res chain seq x y z
N GLY A 1 16.12 12.45 3.05
CA GLY A 1 17.54 12.02 3.11
C GLY A 1 18.02 12.00 4.54
N ILE A 2 19.27 11.65 4.82
CA ILE A 2 19.81 11.71 6.20
C ILE A 2 19.82 13.16 6.71
N GLY A 3 19.40 13.35 7.97
CA GLY A 3 19.22 14.66 8.58
C GLY A 3 17.93 15.36 8.16
N ASP A 4 17.02 14.67 7.48
CA ASP A 4 15.73 15.22 7.08
C ASP A 4 14.74 15.23 8.26
N TRP A 5 14.33 16.43 8.64
CA TRP A 5 13.31 16.71 9.66
C TRP A 5 12.14 17.52 9.09
N SER A 6 11.94 17.47 7.77
CA SER A 6 10.92 18.28 7.08
C SER A 6 9.50 18.01 7.58
N ASN A 7 9.23 16.82 8.12
CA ASN A 7 7.96 16.48 8.75
C ASN A 7 7.67 17.32 10.02
N GLU A 8 8.70 17.69 10.79
CA GLU A 8 8.52 18.54 12.00
C GLU A 8 8.04 19.96 11.65
N GLY A 9 8.32 20.42 10.43
CA GLY A 9 7.85 21.71 9.93
C GLY A 9 6.45 21.67 9.29
N SER A 10 5.78 20.52 9.26
CA SER A 10 4.49 20.38 8.58
C SER A 10 3.40 21.16 9.31
N LYS A 11 2.79 22.12 8.60
CA LYS A 11 1.64 22.89 9.10
C LYS A 11 0.35 22.08 9.18
N GLU A 12 0.33 20.87 8.63
CA GLU A 12 -0.81 19.97 8.74
C GLU A 12 -0.83 19.24 10.09
N LEU A 13 0.30 19.13 10.79
CA LEU A 13 0.35 18.49 12.11
C LEU A 13 -0.17 19.46 13.18
N ILE A 14 -1.25 19.06 13.85
CA ILE A 14 -1.84 19.82 14.96
C ILE A 14 -1.24 19.35 16.29
N LEU A 15 -1.08 18.03 16.44
CA LEU A 15 -0.47 17.40 17.61
C LEU A 15 0.31 16.16 17.18
N SER A 16 1.58 16.06 17.59
CA SER A 16 2.41 14.86 17.41
C SER A 16 2.78 14.23 18.74
N ALA A 17 2.91 12.91 18.75
CA ALA A 17 3.64 12.19 19.77
C ALA A 17 5.12 12.23 19.41
N VAL A 18 5.90 12.93 20.23
CA VAL A 18 7.35 13.13 20.01
C VAL A 18 8.13 12.02 20.69
N TYR A 19 9.02 11.38 19.94
CA TYR A 19 9.87 10.29 20.42
C TYR A 19 11.36 10.64 20.29
N GLY A 20 12.19 10.13 21.20
CA GLY A 20 13.63 10.41 21.18
C GLY A 20 14.43 9.31 21.85
N ASN A 21 15.52 8.89 21.21
CA ASN A 21 16.44 7.92 21.80
C ASN A 21 17.51 8.65 22.63
N GLY A 22 17.51 8.48 23.95
CA GLY A 22 18.52 9.06 24.84
C GLY A 22 18.38 10.56 25.14
N THR A 23 17.22 11.17 24.85
CA THR A 23 16.92 12.58 25.17
C THR A 23 16.35 12.74 26.60
N ASP A 24 16.43 13.97 27.14
CA ASP A 24 16.02 14.32 28.51
C ASP A 24 14.71 13.66 28.96
N ASN A 25 14.79 12.94 30.09
CA ASN A 25 13.75 12.15 30.75
C ASN A 25 13.36 10.79 30.14
N TYR A 26 14.20 10.14 29.32
CA TYR A 26 13.88 8.81 28.77
C TYR A 26 12.49 8.78 28.11
N ARG A 27 12.20 9.77 27.24
CA ARG A 27 10.99 9.73 26.41
C ARG A 27 10.95 8.39 25.69
N TYR A 28 9.75 7.81 25.57
CA TYR A 28 9.55 6.48 24.99
C TYR A 28 10.32 6.35 23.67
N GLY A 29 11.03 5.24 23.45
CA GLY A 29 11.61 4.96 22.14
C GLY A 29 10.50 4.60 21.16
N ASN A 30 10.40 5.29 20.01
CA ASN A 30 9.43 4.91 18.98
C ASN A 30 9.84 3.56 18.39
N ARG A 31 9.00 2.53 18.55
CA ARG A 31 9.19 1.24 17.85
C ARG A 31 8.19 1.04 16.72
N VAL A 32 7.21 1.93 16.57
CA VAL A 32 6.19 1.90 15.51
C VAL A 32 6.85 1.88 14.13
N VAL A 33 7.98 2.59 13.98
CA VAL A 33 8.77 2.60 12.74
C VAL A 33 9.19 1.21 12.25
N ALA A 34 9.45 0.26 13.13
CA ALA A 34 9.86 -1.09 12.75
C ALA A 34 8.68 -2.08 12.59
N LEU A 35 7.45 -1.63 12.85
CA LEU A 35 6.24 -2.46 12.79
C LEU A 35 5.65 -2.55 11.37
N PHE A 36 5.82 -1.49 10.58
CA PHE A 36 5.26 -1.34 9.23
C PHE A 36 6.32 -1.44 8.11
N ALA A 37 7.58 -1.70 8.46
CA ALA A 37 8.70 -1.73 7.50
C ALA A 37 8.73 -3.02 6.66
N GLY A 38 9.07 -2.88 5.37
CA GLY A 38 9.30 -4.00 4.45
C GLY A 38 10.66 -4.68 4.64
N LYS A 39 10.85 -5.85 4.00
CA LYS A 39 12.16 -6.54 3.94
C LYS A 39 12.64 -6.65 2.50
N TYR A 40 13.74 -5.97 2.19
CA TYR A 40 14.20 -5.73 0.82
C TYR A 40 15.70 -6.00 0.57
N VAL A 41 16.39 -6.62 1.54
CA VAL A 41 17.82 -6.92 1.42
C VAL A 41 18.03 -8.24 0.67
N ASP A 42 18.48 -8.13 -0.57
CA ASP A 42 18.96 -9.23 -1.39
C ASP A 42 20.05 -8.74 -2.37
N ALA A 43 21.23 -9.35 -2.29
CA ALA A 43 22.33 -9.05 -3.20
C ALA A 43 21.98 -9.37 -4.67
N LYS A 44 21.08 -10.34 -4.91
CA LYS A 44 20.58 -10.67 -6.25
C LYS A 44 19.71 -9.59 -6.87
N TRP A 45 19.18 -8.66 -6.07
CA TRP A 45 18.38 -7.53 -6.54
C TRP A 45 19.19 -6.23 -6.59
N GLY A 46 20.45 -6.24 -6.14
CA GLY A 46 21.30 -5.06 -6.10
C GLY A 46 21.21 -4.25 -4.80
N ILE A 47 20.72 -4.88 -3.72
CA ILE A 47 20.67 -4.29 -2.36
C ILE A 47 21.26 -5.31 -1.38
N PRO A 48 22.60 -5.48 -1.34
CA PRO A 48 23.25 -6.55 -0.58
C PRO A 48 23.20 -6.36 0.94
N ASN A 49 22.88 -5.17 1.42
CA ASN A 49 22.75 -4.86 2.85
C ASN A 49 21.67 -3.77 3.04
N TYR A 50 21.16 -3.63 4.27
CA TYR A 50 20.36 -2.46 4.64
C TYR A 50 21.13 -1.18 4.35
N THR A 51 20.42 -0.14 3.95
CA THR A 51 21.00 1.16 3.56
C THR A 51 20.33 2.26 4.37
N TRP A 52 20.94 3.44 4.49
CA TRP A 52 20.48 4.48 5.41
C TRP A 52 19.29 5.29 4.88
N GLU A 53 19.15 5.40 3.56
CA GLU A 53 18.06 6.16 2.93
C GLU A 53 16.79 5.33 2.71
N ASN A 54 16.89 4.01 2.83
CA ASN A 54 15.75 3.08 2.86
C ASN A 54 15.34 2.75 4.32
N GLU A 55 14.26 1.98 4.50
CA GLU A 55 13.71 1.65 5.81
C GLU A 55 14.64 0.81 6.71
N THR A 56 14.29 0.76 8.00
CA THR A 56 15.05 -0.04 8.97
C THR A 56 14.78 -1.53 8.83
N GLN A 57 15.58 -2.37 9.49
CA GLN A 57 15.30 -3.79 9.62
C GLN A 57 13.99 -4.00 10.40
N PRO A 58 12.99 -4.72 9.84
CA PRO A 58 11.80 -5.08 10.60
C PRO A 58 12.16 -6.13 11.67
N LYS A 59 11.62 -5.98 12.89
CA LYS A 59 11.93 -6.88 14.02
C LYS A 59 11.12 -8.19 13.98
N ALA A 60 9.92 -8.14 13.40
CA ALA A 60 9.08 -9.29 13.02
C ALA A 60 7.86 -8.77 12.23
N GLY A 61 7.31 -9.60 11.34
CA GLY A 61 6.34 -9.19 10.31
C GLY A 61 4.90 -9.01 10.82
N TYR A 62 4.67 -8.01 11.67
CA TYR A 62 3.40 -7.87 12.38
C TYR A 62 2.32 -7.09 11.64
N TYR A 63 2.65 -6.03 10.90
CA TYR A 63 1.64 -5.18 10.28
C TYR A 63 1.97 -4.89 8.82
N HIS A 64 1.04 -5.28 7.96
CA HIS A 64 1.02 -5.00 6.53
C HIS A 64 -0.43 -4.77 6.14
N ASN A 65 -0.64 -4.09 5.03
CA ASN A 65 -1.95 -3.99 4.44
C ASN A 65 -2.40 -5.34 3.91
N ASN A 66 -3.67 -5.67 4.09
CA ASN A 66 -4.30 -6.68 3.25
C ASN A 66 -4.52 -6.10 1.84
N ASP A 67 -4.95 -6.94 0.90
CA ASP A 67 -5.20 -6.49 -0.48
C ASP A 67 -6.14 -5.28 -0.55
N TRP A 68 -7.16 -5.22 0.33
CA TRP A 68 -8.08 -4.08 0.42
C TRP A 68 -7.39 -2.77 0.80
N GLY A 69 -6.37 -2.79 1.66
CA GLY A 69 -5.59 -1.60 2.02
C GLY A 69 -4.91 -0.94 0.83
N PHE A 70 -4.64 -1.71 -0.24
CA PHE A 70 -4.16 -1.17 -1.52
C PHE A 70 -5.31 -0.89 -2.50
N ASP A 71 -6.36 -1.71 -2.50
CA ASP A 71 -7.47 -1.59 -3.46
C ASP A 71 -8.43 -0.45 -3.16
N VAL A 72 -8.42 0.04 -1.90
CA VAL A 72 -9.13 1.26 -1.54
C VAL A 72 -8.66 2.43 -2.42
N TYR A 73 -7.44 2.42 -2.94
CA TYR A 73 -7.00 3.39 -3.94
C TYR A 73 -7.55 3.00 -5.33
N THR A 74 -8.75 3.50 -5.65
CA THR A 74 -9.47 3.17 -6.90
C THR A 74 -8.83 3.79 -8.15
N ASP A 75 -8.05 4.85 -7.99
CA ASP A 75 -7.31 5.51 -9.08
C ASP A 75 -5.84 5.77 -8.66
N LYS A 76 -5.02 4.72 -8.74
CA LYS A 76 -3.60 4.75 -8.30
C LYS A 76 -2.69 5.60 -9.21
N ILE A 77 -3.13 5.95 -10.43
CA ILE A 77 -2.34 6.74 -11.38
C ILE A 77 -2.56 8.25 -11.22
N ASN A 78 -3.70 8.67 -10.66
CA ASN A 78 -4.04 10.08 -10.44
C ASN A 78 -4.03 10.49 -8.95
N ASP A 79 -4.28 9.55 -8.04
CA ASP A 79 -4.18 9.77 -6.59
C ASP A 79 -2.74 9.51 -6.10
N SER A 80 -1.99 10.58 -5.85
CA SER A 80 -0.57 10.50 -5.47
C SER A 80 -0.37 9.87 -4.09
N ARG A 81 -1.42 9.80 -3.25
CA ARG A 81 -1.32 9.16 -1.93
C ARG A 81 -0.91 7.70 -2.02
N TYR A 82 -1.26 7.00 -3.10
CA TYR A 82 -0.88 5.60 -3.25
C TYR A 82 0.65 5.46 -3.30
N GLN A 83 1.33 6.13 -4.24
CA GLN A 83 2.80 6.07 -4.30
C GLN A 83 3.47 6.76 -3.11
N ASN A 84 2.84 7.80 -2.56
CA ASN A 84 3.42 8.56 -1.45
C ASN A 84 3.29 7.82 -0.11
N SER A 85 2.40 6.83 -0.02
CA SER A 85 2.22 6.00 1.19
C SER A 85 2.99 4.70 1.13
N PHE A 86 3.34 4.18 -0.05
CA PHE A 86 3.94 2.86 -0.21
C PHE A 86 5.24 2.89 -1.00
N HIS A 87 6.18 2.03 -0.59
CA HIS A 87 7.37 1.77 -1.38
C HIS A 87 7.03 0.91 -2.58
N LEU A 88 6.76 1.54 -3.72
CA LEU A 88 6.48 0.83 -4.96
C LEU A 88 7.76 0.48 -5.73
N GLU A 89 8.87 1.17 -5.47
CA GLU A 89 10.13 1.03 -6.22
C GLU A 89 11.34 1.21 -5.32
N TYR A 90 12.36 0.40 -5.55
CA TYR A 90 13.68 0.56 -4.94
C TYR A 90 14.73 0.66 -6.02
N THR A 91 15.74 1.50 -5.79
CA THR A 91 16.90 1.65 -6.68
C THR A 91 18.05 0.82 -6.14
N THR A 92 18.91 0.30 -7.02
CA THR A 92 20.13 -0.40 -6.60
C THR A 92 21.01 0.52 -5.75
N ALA A 93 21.54 0.00 -4.64
CA ALA A 93 22.28 0.81 -3.67
C ALA A 93 23.28 -0.03 -2.86
N LEU A 94 24.37 0.61 -2.45
CA LEU A 94 25.28 0.10 -1.43
C LEU A 94 25.09 0.91 -0.14
N ASN A 95 25.34 0.28 1.00
CA ASN A 95 25.39 1.00 2.26
C ASN A 95 26.62 1.93 2.25
N GLY A 96 26.41 3.25 2.32
CA GLY A 96 27.51 4.22 2.36
C GLY A 96 28.03 4.53 3.76
N GLY A 97 27.44 3.95 4.81
CA GLY A 97 27.77 4.22 6.20
C GLY A 97 28.31 3.00 6.93
N THR A 98 28.07 2.96 8.24
CA THR A 98 28.34 1.79 9.08
C THR A 98 27.08 1.37 9.84
N SER A 99 27.19 0.37 10.72
CA SER A 99 26.07 -0.04 11.58
C SER A 99 25.60 1.08 12.52
N SER A 100 26.44 2.06 12.84
CA SER A 100 26.17 3.13 13.81
C SER A 100 26.51 4.54 13.31
N SER A 101 26.97 4.69 12.08
CA SER A 101 27.28 5.99 11.46
C SER A 101 26.50 6.15 10.18
N ALA A 102 25.57 7.11 10.17
CA ALA A 102 24.75 7.44 9.02
C ALA A 102 25.57 8.14 7.93
N ALA A 103 25.40 7.70 6.70
CA ALA A 103 25.94 8.34 5.50
C ALA A 103 25.03 8.00 4.31
N ALA A 104 24.95 8.92 3.34
CA ALA A 104 24.15 8.74 2.13
C ALA A 104 24.52 7.43 1.43
N ASP A 105 23.54 6.82 0.76
CA ASP A 105 23.76 5.52 0.13
C ASP A 105 24.77 5.66 -1.02
N GLU A 106 25.63 4.64 -1.14
CA GLU A 106 26.63 4.60 -2.20
C GLU A 106 26.03 4.05 -3.49
N LYS A 107 26.58 4.51 -4.61
CA LYS A 107 26.23 3.99 -5.93
C LYS A 107 26.54 2.50 -6.02
N TYR A 108 25.57 1.72 -6.48
CA TYR A 108 25.79 0.31 -6.79
C TYR A 108 26.80 0.12 -7.93
N TYR A 109 27.21 -1.12 -8.18
CA TYR A 109 28.15 -1.49 -9.23
C TYR A 109 27.53 -1.37 -10.63
N ALA A 110 28.39 -1.16 -11.64
CA ALA A 110 27.98 -1.22 -13.04
C ALA A 110 27.54 -2.64 -13.43
N TYR A 111 26.81 -2.78 -14.54
CA TYR A 111 26.27 -4.07 -14.99
C TYR A 111 27.35 -5.11 -15.36
N ASN A 112 28.56 -4.67 -15.70
CA ASN A 112 29.70 -5.52 -16.08
C ASN A 112 30.81 -5.57 -15.02
N ASP A 113 30.55 -5.02 -13.82
CA ASP A 113 31.50 -5.08 -12.72
C ASP A 113 31.55 -6.50 -12.13
N ALA A 114 32.75 -6.99 -11.79
CA ALA A 114 32.93 -8.31 -11.19
C ALA A 114 32.28 -8.45 -9.80
N SER A 115 31.99 -7.33 -9.14
CA SER A 115 31.34 -7.25 -7.84
C SER A 115 29.82 -7.21 -7.95
N ASN A 116 29.26 -7.06 -9.16
CA ASN A 116 27.83 -7.08 -9.37
C ASN A 116 27.30 -8.49 -9.06
N GLY A 117 26.42 -8.58 -8.06
CA GLY A 117 25.89 -9.85 -7.57
C GLY A 117 24.54 -10.22 -8.17
N THR A 118 23.95 -9.35 -9.00
CA THR A 118 22.52 -9.40 -9.30
C THR A 118 22.14 -10.58 -10.17
N TYR A 119 20.84 -10.82 -10.33
CA TYR A 119 20.36 -11.76 -11.33
C TYR A 119 20.85 -11.38 -12.73
N THR A 120 21.03 -12.42 -13.55
CA THR A 120 21.49 -12.36 -14.93
C THR A 120 20.37 -12.75 -15.88
N TRP A 121 20.42 -12.27 -17.12
CA TRP A 121 19.42 -12.59 -18.14
C TRP A 121 19.50 -14.05 -18.58
N THR A 122 18.34 -14.69 -18.81
CA THR A 122 18.25 -15.83 -19.73
C THR A 122 18.21 -15.34 -21.18
N GLU A 123 18.41 -16.26 -22.14
CA GLU A 123 18.25 -15.94 -23.57
C GLU A 123 16.83 -15.47 -23.89
N ALA A 124 15.82 -16.20 -23.42
CA ALA A 124 14.41 -15.84 -23.61
C ALA A 124 14.04 -14.49 -22.98
N GLN A 125 14.51 -14.21 -21.76
CA GLN A 125 14.24 -12.92 -21.11
C GLN A 125 14.89 -11.75 -21.87
N ALA A 126 16.15 -11.92 -22.32
CA ALA A 126 16.85 -10.88 -23.07
C ALA A 126 16.19 -10.63 -24.43
N GLU A 127 15.78 -11.68 -25.14
CA GLU A 127 15.05 -11.57 -26.41
C GLU A 127 13.72 -10.85 -26.23
N TYR A 128 12.93 -11.25 -25.22
CA TYR A 128 11.65 -10.60 -24.92
C TYR A 128 11.85 -9.13 -24.59
N PHE A 129 12.78 -8.80 -23.68
CA PHE A 129 13.07 -7.41 -23.30
C PHE A 129 13.46 -6.59 -24.53
N ASN A 130 14.41 -7.05 -25.33
CA ASN A 130 14.90 -6.31 -26.50
C ASN A 130 13.80 -6.08 -27.55
N THR A 131 12.85 -6.99 -27.65
CA THR A 131 11.77 -6.94 -28.64
C THR A 131 10.60 -6.07 -28.17
N HIS A 132 10.19 -6.24 -26.90
CA HIS A 132 8.91 -5.71 -26.41
C HIS A 132 9.05 -4.53 -25.44
N ILE A 133 10.17 -4.44 -24.69
CA ILE A 133 10.33 -3.44 -23.62
C ILE A 133 11.35 -2.37 -24.00
N GLN A 134 12.52 -2.76 -24.50
CA GLN A 134 13.63 -1.88 -24.85
C GLN A 134 13.27 -0.72 -25.80
N PRO A 135 12.36 -0.87 -26.79
CA PRO A 135 11.99 0.23 -27.68
C PRO A 135 11.44 1.46 -26.94
N THR A 136 10.72 1.26 -25.84
CA THR A 136 10.09 2.32 -25.03
C THR A 136 10.80 2.55 -23.70
N TYR A 137 11.74 1.70 -23.31
CA TYR A 137 12.49 1.84 -22.06
C TYR A 137 13.58 2.91 -22.14
N LYS A 138 13.26 4.13 -21.65
CA LYS A 138 14.14 5.32 -21.73
C LYS A 138 14.76 5.76 -20.40
N ARG A 139 14.78 4.88 -19.38
CA ARG A 139 15.43 5.20 -18.11
C ARG A 139 16.89 5.61 -18.34
N ALA A 140 17.29 6.72 -17.73
CA ALA A 140 18.62 7.30 -17.95
C ALA A 140 19.76 6.33 -17.58
N SER A 141 19.64 5.60 -16.48
CA SER A 141 20.64 4.61 -16.03
C SER A 141 20.82 3.43 -17.00
N TRP A 142 19.76 3.07 -17.74
CA TRP A 142 19.81 1.97 -18.72
C TRP A 142 20.60 2.35 -19.98
N GLY A 143 20.62 3.64 -20.34
CA GLY A 143 21.37 4.15 -21.49
C GLY A 143 20.95 3.55 -22.84
N GLY A 144 19.75 2.98 -22.94
CA GLY A 144 19.23 2.37 -24.18
C GLY A 144 19.93 1.08 -24.62
N ARG A 145 20.73 0.45 -23.75
CA ARG A 145 21.46 -0.79 -24.09
C ARG A 145 20.50 -1.94 -24.42
N LYS A 146 21.04 -2.98 -25.08
CA LYS A 146 20.35 -4.26 -25.23
C LYS A 146 20.60 -5.14 -24.01
N ALA A 147 19.61 -5.94 -23.63
CA ALA A 147 19.81 -7.06 -22.73
C ALA A 147 20.61 -8.17 -23.43
N VAL A 148 21.52 -8.80 -22.71
CA VAL A 148 22.38 -9.88 -23.23
C VAL A 148 22.35 -11.04 -22.23
N ALA A 149 22.10 -12.26 -22.74
CA ALA A 149 22.06 -13.46 -21.92
C ALA A 149 23.36 -13.62 -21.10
N GLY A 150 23.22 -13.93 -19.81
CA GLY A 150 24.35 -14.06 -18.88
C GLY A 150 24.88 -12.74 -18.30
N GLU A 151 24.52 -11.57 -18.84
CA GLU A 151 24.82 -10.28 -18.20
C GLU A 151 23.84 -9.96 -17.07
N HIS A 152 24.26 -9.10 -16.15
CA HIS A 152 23.42 -8.64 -15.03
C HIS A 152 22.22 -7.80 -15.51
N LYS A 153 21.07 -8.04 -14.86
CA LYS A 153 19.81 -7.35 -15.13
C LYS A 153 19.85 -5.89 -14.71
N MET A 154 20.43 -5.58 -13.56
CA MET A 154 20.56 -4.21 -13.05
C MET A 154 22.01 -3.80 -12.78
N GLY A 155 22.29 -2.51 -12.95
CA GLY A 155 23.52 -1.86 -12.52
C GLY A 155 23.22 -0.59 -11.72
N THR A 156 24.21 0.30 -11.64
CA THR A 156 24.15 1.56 -10.91
C THR A 156 22.96 2.42 -11.32
N GLY A 157 22.06 2.74 -10.38
CA GLY A 157 20.95 3.68 -10.58
C GLY A 157 19.74 3.09 -11.32
N ASP A 158 19.80 1.80 -11.69
CA ASP A 158 18.63 1.06 -12.15
C ASP A 158 17.71 0.72 -10.97
N LEU A 159 16.46 0.38 -11.28
CA LEU A 159 15.59 -0.23 -10.27
C LEU A 159 16.16 -1.59 -9.83
N ALA A 160 16.14 -1.84 -8.53
CA ALA A 160 16.40 -3.14 -7.95
C ALA A 160 15.17 -4.04 -8.13
N PHE A 161 14.02 -3.53 -7.67
CA PHE A 161 12.73 -4.18 -7.81
C PHE A 161 11.59 -3.15 -7.71
N ALA A 162 10.40 -3.58 -8.16
CA ALA A 162 9.17 -2.79 -8.06
C ALA A 162 7.95 -3.67 -7.77
N TYR A 163 6.90 -3.06 -7.24
CA TYR A 163 5.62 -3.72 -6.94
C TYR A 163 4.50 -3.27 -7.88
N LEU A 164 3.82 -4.24 -8.48
CA LEU A 164 2.65 -4.02 -9.34
C LEU A 164 1.40 -4.59 -8.66
N GLU A 165 0.62 -3.73 -8.03
CA GLU A 165 -0.64 -4.11 -7.36
C GLU A 165 -1.83 -4.10 -8.34
N ASN A 166 -1.81 -5.03 -9.30
CA ASN A 166 -2.85 -5.29 -10.29
C ASN A 166 -3.93 -6.27 -9.78
N THR A 167 -4.95 -6.54 -10.61
CA THR A 167 -6.02 -7.52 -10.34
C THR A 167 -5.83 -8.80 -11.16
N LYS A 168 -6.64 -9.83 -10.91
CA LYS A 168 -6.60 -11.06 -11.71
C LYS A 168 -6.97 -10.81 -13.17
N GLU A 169 -7.95 -9.95 -13.44
CA GLU A 169 -8.36 -9.54 -14.79
C GLU A 169 -7.22 -8.85 -15.54
N THR A 170 -6.40 -8.11 -14.81
CA THR A 170 -5.28 -7.31 -15.32
C THR A 170 -3.94 -7.98 -15.04
N ALA A 171 -3.94 -9.30 -14.86
CA ALA A 171 -2.74 -10.09 -14.61
C ALA A 171 -1.70 -9.89 -15.72
N ILE A 172 -0.46 -9.56 -15.32
CA ILE A 172 0.68 -9.41 -16.23
C ILE A 172 1.17 -10.79 -16.67
N ASP A 173 1.64 -10.91 -17.90
CA ASP A 173 2.25 -12.16 -18.36
C ASP A 173 3.56 -12.44 -17.61
N VAL A 174 3.76 -13.69 -17.20
CA VAL A 174 5.01 -14.11 -16.52
C VAL A 174 6.24 -13.77 -17.36
N GLU A 175 6.15 -13.92 -18.69
CA GLU A 175 7.22 -13.62 -19.63
C GLU A 175 7.60 -12.14 -19.60
N GLU A 176 6.61 -11.24 -19.50
CA GLU A 176 6.84 -9.80 -19.39
C GLU A 176 7.44 -9.43 -18.02
N ALA A 177 6.95 -10.04 -16.93
CA ALA A 177 7.46 -9.80 -15.59
C ALA A 177 8.92 -10.29 -15.44
N ASP A 178 9.22 -11.48 -15.96
CA ASP A 178 10.56 -12.06 -16.00
C ASP A 178 11.53 -11.25 -16.87
N ALA A 179 11.03 -10.57 -17.89
CA ALA A 179 11.83 -9.77 -18.81
C ALA A 179 12.05 -8.31 -18.37
N GLN A 180 11.48 -7.85 -17.25
CA GLN A 180 11.79 -6.52 -16.72
C GLN A 180 13.28 -6.42 -16.35
N PRO A 181 13.94 -5.25 -16.51
CA PRO A 181 15.35 -5.05 -16.14
C PRO A 181 15.56 -4.94 -14.62
N PHE A 182 14.52 -5.20 -13.83
CA PHE A 182 14.47 -5.28 -12.39
C PHE A 182 13.58 -6.45 -11.97
N VAL A 183 13.55 -6.78 -10.68
CA VAL A 183 12.60 -7.79 -10.19
C VAL A 183 11.21 -7.16 -10.06
N LEU A 184 10.24 -7.61 -10.85
CA LEU A 184 8.86 -7.12 -10.77
C LEU A 184 8.00 -8.06 -9.92
N PHE A 185 7.66 -7.63 -8.71
CA PHE A 185 6.70 -8.33 -7.87
C PHE A 185 5.28 -7.87 -8.21
N ALA A 186 4.56 -8.65 -9.03
CA ALA A 186 3.15 -8.38 -9.33
C ALA A 186 2.22 -9.15 -8.38
N ARG A 187 1.07 -8.54 -8.04
CA ARG A 187 0.03 -9.23 -7.28
C ARG A 187 -0.56 -10.38 -8.07
N TRP A 188 -0.80 -10.20 -9.36
CA TRP A 188 -1.32 -11.24 -10.24
C TRP A 188 -0.46 -11.38 -11.50
N MET A 189 -0.04 -12.61 -11.77
CA MET A 189 0.62 -12.99 -13.02
C MET A 189 -0.19 -14.08 -13.73
N LYS A 190 -0.05 -14.19 -15.05
CA LYS A 190 -0.69 -15.24 -15.85
C LYS A 190 0.28 -15.95 -16.78
N LYS A 191 0.01 -17.23 -17.04
CA LYS A 191 0.71 -18.05 -18.05
C LYS A 191 -0.13 -19.25 -18.43
N ASP A 192 -0.22 -19.57 -19.73
CA ASP A 192 -0.88 -20.79 -20.25
C ASP A 192 -2.30 -21.03 -19.68
N GLY A 193 -3.08 -19.96 -19.55
CA GLY A 193 -4.44 -19.99 -19.00
C GLY A 193 -4.54 -20.12 -17.48
N LYS A 194 -3.41 -20.15 -16.77
CA LYS A 194 -3.34 -20.13 -15.30
C LYS A 194 -3.05 -18.73 -14.77
N TYR A 195 -3.51 -18.47 -13.54
CA TYR A 195 -3.36 -17.21 -12.82
C TYR A 195 -2.72 -17.45 -11.46
N TYR A 196 -1.64 -16.73 -11.19
CA TYR A 196 -0.84 -16.88 -9.99
C TYR A 196 -0.96 -15.63 -9.13
N TYR A 197 -1.30 -15.83 -7.85
CA TYR A 197 -1.35 -14.77 -6.86
C TYR A 197 0.02 -14.65 -6.17
N ARG A 198 0.58 -13.43 -6.15
CA ARG A 198 1.88 -13.06 -5.59
C ARG A 198 2.93 -14.17 -5.75
N PRO A 199 3.20 -14.67 -6.97
CA PRO A 199 4.06 -15.84 -7.15
C PRO A 199 5.46 -15.63 -6.57
N GLN A 200 6.03 -16.68 -5.99
CA GLN A 200 7.40 -16.61 -5.47
C GLN A 200 8.44 -16.70 -6.57
N ILE A 201 9.58 -16.04 -6.37
CA ILE A 201 10.76 -16.22 -7.19
C ILE A 201 11.26 -17.66 -7.07
N VAL A 202 11.46 -18.33 -8.19
CA VAL A 202 12.10 -19.64 -8.32
C VAL A 202 13.54 -19.43 -8.83
N PRO A 203 14.55 -19.44 -7.94
CA PRO A 203 15.93 -19.22 -8.35
C PRO A 203 16.52 -20.44 -9.07
N LYS A 204 17.38 -20.20 -10.06
CA LYS A 204 18.23 -21.22 -10.70
C LYS A 204 19.62 -20.63 -10.97
N GLY A 205 20.53 -20.82 -10.01
CA GLY A 205 21.86 -20.22 -10.07
C GLY A 205 21.82 -18.70 -10.01
N THR A 206 22.32 -18.04 -11.07
CA THR A 206 22.29 -16.57 -11.22
C THR A 206 21.06 -16.06 -11.97
N GLN A 207 20.08 -16.93 -12.25
CA GLN A 207 18.85 -16.59 -12.96
C GLN A 207 17.64 -16.86 -12.07
N TYR A 208 16.48 -16.37 -12.49
CA TYR A 208 15.21 -16.65 -11.84
C TYR A 208 14.04 -16.63 -12.83
N SER A 209 12.91 -17.15 -12.38
CA SER A 209 11.58 -16.93 -12.96
C SER A 209 10.54 -16.99 -11.83
N PHE A 210 9.31 -16.51 -12.07
CA PHE A 210 8.17 -16.71 -11.16
C PHE A 210 7.47 -18.07 -11.33
N VAL A 211 7.90 -18.87 -12.30
CA VAL A 211 7.48 -20.26 -12.52
C VAL A 211 8.69 -21.19 -12.56
N ASN A 212 8.48 -22.49 -12.35
CA ASN A 212 9.59 -23.45 -12.46
C ASN A 212 10.13 -23.57 -13.89
N ASP A 213 11.31 -24.21 -14.01
CA ASP A 213 11.97 -24.48 -15.29
C ASP A 213 12.25 -23.22 -16.12
N LEU A 214 12.63 -22.12 -15.44
CA LEU A 214 13.01 -20.82 -16.03
C LEU A 214 11.99 -20.30 -17.06
N GLY A 215 10.74 -20.13 -16.64
CA GLY A 215 9.70 -19.50 -17.44
C GLY A 215 8.83 -20.47 -18.24
N SER A 216 9.10 -21.78 -18.21
CA SER A 216 8.38 -22.79 -19.01
C SER A 216 7.35 -23.61 -18.23
N GLY A 217 7.44 -23.66 -16.90
CA GLY A 217 6.50 -24.41 -16.08
C GLY A 217 5.43 -23.54 -15.41
N ALA A 218 5.04 -23.90 -14.18
CA ALA A 218 4.02 -23.23 -13.39
C ALA A 218 4.58 -22.66 -12.08
N SER A 219 3.90 -21.66 -11.53
CA SER A 219 4.16 -21.22 -10.16
C SER A 219 3.53 -22.21 -9.19
N THR A 220 4.25 -22.57 -8.13
CA THR A 220 3.81 -23.55 -7.14
C THR A 220 3.79 -22.99 -5.73
N ASN A 221 4.11 -21.71 -5.56
CA ASN A 221 4.17 -21.04 -4.25
C ASN A 221 3.82 -19.55 -4.39
N HIS A 222 3.49 -18.91 -3.28
CA HIS A 222 3.09 -17.51 -3.21
C HIS A 222 3.71 -16.79 -2.00
N TYR A 223 3.97 -15.50 -2.17
CA TYR A 223 4.25 -14.56 -1.09
C TYR A 223 2.95 -14.10 -0.40
N GLY A 224 3.07 -13.50 0.79
CA GLY A 224 1.94 -12.89 1.50
C GLY A 224 0.90 -13.87 2.08
N LEU A 225 -0.25 -13.30 2.46
CA LEU A 225 -1.44 -13.91 3.11
C LEU A 225 -1.18 -14.69 4.41
N GLU A 226 -0.62 -15.90 4.34
CA GLU A 226 -0.39 -16.78 5.50
C GLU A 226 1.08 -16.99 5.85
N ASN A 227 2.00 -16.73 4.91
CA ASN A 227 3.39 -17.16 5.04
C ASN A 227 4.26 -16.22 5.89
N GLN A 228 3.70 -15.12 6.44
CA GLN A 228 4.42 -14.06 7.16
C GLN A 228 5.65 -13.51 6.39
N VAL A 229 5.67 -13.67 5.06
CA VAL A 229 6.77 -13.23 4.21
C VAL A 229 6.52 -11.77 3.82
N LEU A 230 7.39 -10.88 4.30
CA LEU A 230 7.41 -9.44 3.99
C LEU A 230 7.94 -9.10 2.59
N THR A 231 8.24 -10.12 1.80
CA THR A 231 8.69 -10.00 0.42
C THR A 231 7.47 -10.21 -0.47
N GLY A 232 7.31 -9.40 -1.52
CA GLY A 232 6.24 -9.60 -2.50
C GLY A 232 5.01 -8.71 -2.31
N GLU A 233 5.03 -7.78 -1.36
CA GLU A 233 4.01 -6.72 -1.20
C GLU A 233 4.64 -5.38 -0.74
N PRO A 234 4.05 -4.23 -1.11
CA PRO A 234 4.57 -2.92 -0.72
C PRO A 234 4.51 -2.69 0.79
N GLY A 235 5.62 -2.22 1.37
CA GLY A 235 5.65 -1.65 2.72
C GLY A 235 5.33 -0.15 2.70
N THR A 236 5.02 0.43 3.86
CA THR A 236 4.75 1.87 3.96
C THR A 236 6.02 2.72 3.95
N THR A 237 5.90 3.92 3.40
CA THR A 237 6.93 4.98 3.47
C THR A 237 6.71 5.91 4.66
N LYS A 238 5.51 5.92 5.25
CA LYS A 238 5.10 6.93 6.26
C LYS A 238 5.98 6.93 7.49
N TYR A 239 6.55 5.79 7.82
CA TYR A 239 7.41 5.64 8.99
C TYR A 239 8.90 5.52 8.67
N ASN A 240 9.31 5.63 7.40
CA ASN A 240 10.73 5.60 7.04
C ASN A 240 11.53 6.67 7.77
N ASP A 241 12.42 6.23 8.64
CA ASP A 241 13.25 7.12 9.44
C ASP A 241 14.72 7.03 9.02
N PRO A 242 15.23 7.99 8.22
CA PRO A 242 16.65 8.05 7.86
C PRO A 242 17.55 8.51 9.01
N ASN A 243 17.00 8.99 10.13
CA ASN A 243 17.72 9.52 11.30
C ASN A 243 17.82 8.53 12.47
N ARG A 244 17.47 7.27 12.23
CA ARG A 244 17.59 6.17 13.19
C ARG A 244 19.00 6.02 13.77
N SER A 245 19.12 5.45 14.98
CA SER A 245 20.44 5.32 15.67
C SER A 245 21.39 4.28 15.07
N GLY A 246 20.95 3.52 14.08
CA GLY A 246 21.74 2.48 13.42
C GLY A 246 21.01 1.97 12.19
N VAL A 247 21.75 1.45 11.21
CA VAL A 247 21.20 1.05 9.90
C VAL A 247 20.03 0.06 10.04
N ASN A 248 20.12 -0.83 11.04
CA ASN A 248 19.12 -1.85 11.37
C ASN A 248 18.36 -1.54 12.67
N ALA A 249 18.42 -0.31 13.18
CA ALA A 249 17.83 0.04 14.46
C ALA A 249 16.29 0.06 14.40
N HIS A 250 15.65 -0.69 15.30
CA HIS A 250 14.19 -0.69 15.42
C HIS A 250 13.62 0.55 16.14
N PHE A 251 14.49 1.46 16.57
CA PHE A 251 14.09 2.68 17.26
C PHE A 251 14.09 3.81 16.24
N GLY A 252 12.92 4.40 16.05
CA GLY A 252 12.73 5.61 15.28
C GLY A 252 12.74 6.86 16.14
N THR A 253 12.96 7.97 15.46
CA THR A 253 12.91 9.37 15.89
C THR A 253 11.80 10.12 15.20
N ARG A 254 11.15 9.53 14.18
CA ARG A 254 9.97 10.13 13.55
C ARG A 254 8.82 10.30 14.54
N ASP A 255 8.30 11.52 14.55
CA ASP A 255 7.03 11.87 15.18
C ASP A 255 5.87 11.07 14.59
N VAL A 256 4.94 10.66 15.46
CA VAL A 256 3.67 10.03 15.05
C VAL A 256 2.57 11.09 15.17
N PRO A 257 1.85 11.41 14.08
CA PRO A 257 0.70 12.32 14.15
C PRO A 257 -0.37 11.76 15.09
N VAL A 258 -0.77 12.53 16.09
CA VAL A 258 -1.96 12.23 16.92
C VAL A 258 -3.17 12.92 16.34
N PHE A 259 -3.02 14.20 15.97
CA PHE A 259 -4.03 14.97 15.24
C PHE A 259 -3.40 15.70 14.07
N ARG A 260 -4.05 15.65 12.91
CA ARG A 260 -3.65 16.43 11.73
C ARG A 260 -4.83 17.01 10.99
N LEU A 261 -4.61 18.12 10.30
CA LEU A 261 -5.64 18.95 9.69
C LEU A 261 -6.59 18.17 8.75
N ALA A 262 -6.08 17.18 8.03
CA ALA A 262 -6.90 16.33 7.17
C ALA A 262 -8.05 15.64 7.93
N GLU A 263 -7.81 15.26 9.20
CA GLU A 263 -8.81 14.61 10.04
C GLU A 263 -9.95 15.56 10.32
N THR A 264 -9.65 16.84 10.56
CA THR A 264 -10.67 17.87 10.78
C THR A 264 -11.60 18.02 9.56
N TYR A 265 -11.05 17.96 8.34
CA TYR A 265 -11.86 17.98 7.12
C TYR A 265 -12.76 16.76 7.01
N LEU A 266 -12.24 15.55 7.26
CA LEU A 266 -13.03 14.33 7.14
C LEU A 266 -14.06 14.17 8.26
N LEU A 267 -13.75 14.61 9.48
CA LEU A 267 -14.71 14.64 10.59
C LEU A 267 -15.88 15.58 10.26
N ARG A 268 -15.58 16.77 9.72
CA ARG A 268 -16.61 17.72 9.31
C ARG A 268 -17.41 17.20 8.11
N ALA A 269 -16.75 16.58 7.12
CA ALA A 269 -17.42 15.97 5.98
C ALA A 269 -18.36 14.83 6.39
N GLU A 270 -17.92 13.95 7.29
CA GLU A 270 -18.74 12.88 7.85
C GLU A 270 -19.98 13.46 8.55
N ALA A 271 -19.80 14.47 9.39
CA ALA A 271 -20.91 15.12 10.09
C ALA A 271 -21.92 15.76 9.11
N TYR A 272 -21.44 16.44 8.06
CA TYR A 272 -22.31 16.99 7.02
C TYR A 272 -23.09 15.91 6.28
N GLY A 273 -22.43 14.85 5.80
CA GLY A 273 -23.11 13.82 5.05
C GLY A 273 -24.05 12.95 5.89
N ARG A 274 -23.77 12.75 7.19
CA ARG A 274 -24.73 12.15 8.14
C ARG A 274 -26.00 12.99 8.32
N LYS A 275 -25.92 14.31 8.13
CA LYS A 275 -27.07 15.22 8.09
C LYS A 275 -27.74 15.32 6.71
N GLY A 276 -27.26 14.57 5.71
CA GLY A 276 -27.71 14.66 4.32
C GLY A 276 -27.19 15.90 3.56
N ASP A 277 -26.30 16.69 4.16
CA ASP A 277 -25.67 17.85 3.51
C ASP A 277 -24.44 17.42 2.70
N TYR A 278 -24.69 16.66 1.63
CA TYR A 278 -23.61 16.15 0.78
C TYR A 278 -22.83 17.26 0.08
N SER A 279 -23.42 18.43 -0.14
CA SER A 279 -22.72 19.54 -0.82
C SER A 279 -21.54 20.03 0.02
N ASN A 280 -21.73 20.25 1.32
CA ASN A 280 -20.65 20.65 2.21
C ASN A 280 -19.67 19.51 2.50
N ALA A 281 -20.17 18.26 2.60
CA ALA A 281 -19.30 17.09 2.72
C ALA A 281 -18.34 16.95 1.53
N ILE A 282 -18.87 17.06 0.31
CA ILE A 282 -18.10 17.04 -0.94
C ILE A 282 -17.06 18.16 -0.96
N ALA A 283 -17.41 19.36 -0.50
CA ALA A 283 -16.48 20.49 -0.47
C ALA A 283 -15.25 20.20 0.40
N ASP A 284 -15.45 19.58 1.57
CA ASP A 284 -14.38 19.21 2.49
C ASP A 284 -13.51 18.07 1.97
N ILE A 285 -14.12 16.99 1.48
CA ILE A 285 -13.40 15.84 0.89
C ILE A 285 -12.54 16.31 -0.28
N ASN A 286 -13.07 17.22 -1.10
CA ASN A 286 -12.35 17.74 -2.25
C ASN A 286 -11.17 18.65 -1.91
N GLN A 287 -11.07 19.21 -0.70
CA GLN A 287 -9.82 19.87 -0.27
C GLN A 287 -8.69 18.86 -0.16
N LEU A 288 -8.98 17.67 0.38
CA LEU A 288 -7.98 16.61 0.53
C LEU A 288 -7.65 15.96 -0.82
N ARG A 289 -8.67 15.67 -1.65
CA ARG A 289 -8.45 15.15 -3.01
C ARG A 289 -7.71 16.14 -3.90
N TYR A 290 -7.92 17.46 -3.73
CA TYR A 290 -7.13 18.47 -4.42
C TYR A 290 -5.66 18.37 -4.05
N ARG A 291 -5.32 18.28 -2.76
CA ARG A 291 -3.92 18.12 -2.32
C ARG A 291 -3.34 16.76 -2.74
N ALA A 292 -4.13 15.70 -2.69
CA ALA A 292 -3.72 14.32 -2.99
C ALA A 292 -3.57 14.03 -4.48
N ALA A 293 -4.05 14.89 -5.37
CA ALA A 293 -3.87 14.69 -6.80
C ALA A 293 -2.42 14.95 -7.23
N PHE A 294 -1.91 14.16 -8.16
CA PHE A 294 -0.65 14.46 -8.83
C PHE A 294 -0.66 15.87 -9.43
N LYS A 295 0.41 16.63 -9.19
CA LYS A 295 0.62 17.99 -9.69
C LYS A 295 1.54 18.01 -10.89
N ALA A 296 1.30 18.95 -11.79
CA ALA A 296 2.17 19.16 -12.95
C ALA A 296 3.63 19.37 -12.49
N GLY A 297 4.56 18.66 -13.12
CA GLY A 297 5.98 18.66 -12.75
C GLY A 297 6.38 17.63 -11.69
N GLU A 298 5.42 17.00 -10.99
CA GLU A 298 5.73 15.83 -10.16
C GLU A 298 6.10 14.62 -11.02
N THR A 299 6.64 13.59 -10.40
CA THR A 299 7.05 12.35 -11.08
C THR A 299 6.24 11.18 -10.55
N ARG A 300 5.68 10.38 -11.46
CA ARG A 300 5.10 9.08 -11.14
C ARG A 300 6.19 8.03 -11.06
N ASN A 301 6.02 7.06 -10.17
CA ASN A 301 6.83 5.85 -10.20
C ASN A 301 6.68 5.15 -11.57
N GLU A 302 7.78 4.59 -12.08
CA GLU A 302 7.84 3.89 -13.35
C GLU A 302 6.80 2.77 -13.46
N VAL A 303 6.58 2.00 -12.39
CA VAL A 303 5.59 0.92 -12.35
C VAL A 303 4.17 1.45 -12.56
N LEU A 304 3.86 2.66 -12.07
CA LEU A 304 2.56 3.29 -12.28
C LEU A 304 2.40 3.84 -13.70
N ALA A 305 3.46 4.44 -14.24
CA ALA A 305 3.41 5.10 -15.55
C ALA A 305 3.57 4.14 -16.73
N ARG A 306 4.14 2.94 -16.51
CA ARG A 306 4.47 1.98 -17.58
C ARG A 306 3.75 0.64 -17.47
N LEU A 307 3.43 0.17 -16.27
CA LEU A 307 2.97 -1.21 -16.06
C LEU A 307 1.61 -1.31 -15.37
N TYR A 308 1.21 -0.28 -14.61
CA TYR A 308 -0.04 -0.32 -13.85
C TYR A 308 -1.27 -0.24 -14.78
N PRO A 309 -2.29 -1.10 -14.59
CA PRO A 309 -3.50 -1.06 -15.41
C PRO A 309 -4.16 0.32 -15.39
N GLY A 310 -4.41 0.92 -16.56
CA GLY A 310 -4.90 2.28 -16.68
C GLY A 310 -3.80 3.28 -17.07
N HIS A 311 -2.51 2.91 -17.05
CA HIS A 311 -1.43 3.78 -17.52
C HIS A 311 -1.63 4.24 -18.98
N GLU A 312 -2.33 3.46 -19.78
CA GLU A 312 -2.72 3.78 -21.16
C GLU A 312 -3.61 5.03 -21.27
N LEU A 313 -4.24 5.46 -20.16
CA LEU A 313 -5.03 6.68 -20.06
C LEU A 313 -4.18 7.93 -19.80
N LEU A 314 -2.89 7.76 -19.44
CA LEU A 314 -1.95 8.86 -19.30
C LEU A 314 -1.51 9.39 -20.66
N ASN A 315 -1.08 10.66 -20.72
CA ASN A 315 -0.50 11.19 -21.95
C ASN A 315 0.77 10.40 -22.30
N ALA A 316 1.03 10.22 -23.60
CA ALA A 316 2.16 9.41 -24.06
C ALA A 316 3.51 9.85 -23.47
N ASP A 317 3.72 11.16 -23.30
CA ASP A 317 4.95 11.71 -22.70
C ASP A 317 5.07 11.41 -21.19
N GLU A 318 3.96 11.20 -20.49
CA GLU A 318 3.96 10.81 -19.07
C GLU A 318 4.28 9.32 -18.88
N GLN A 319 4.19 8.51 -19.95
CA GLN A 319 4.53 7.09 -19.96
C GLN A 319 6.02 6.85 -20.33
N VAL A 320 6.80 7.91 -20.48
CA VAL A 320 8.23 7.85 -20.81
C VAL A 320 9.04 8.50 -19.69
N TYR A 321 10.18 7.91 -19.36
CA TYR A 321 11.09 8.44 -18.34
C TYR A 321 11.42 9.94 -18.61
N PRO A 322 11.34 10.83 -17.61
CA PRO A 322 11.24 10.53 -16.17
C PRO A 322 9.81 10.47 -15.63
N TYR A 323 8.80 10.19 -16.45
CA TYR A 323 7.39 9.99 -16.04
C TYR A 323 6.79 11.23 -15.37
N THR A 324 7.17 12.40 -15.89
CA THR A 324 6.73 13.70 -15.37
C THR A 324 5.26 13.92 -15.67
N VAL A 325 4.51 14.29 -14.64
CA VAL A 325 3.10 14.66 -14.72
C VAL A 325 2.95 15.93 -15.55
N SER A 326 2.17 15.88 -16.62
CA SER A 326 1.98 17.01 -17.52
C SER A 326 0.92 17.99 -17.03
N ASN A 327 -0.17 17.49 -16.45
CA ASN A 327 -1.30 18.29 -15.98
C ASN A 327 -1.76 17.84 -14.58
N ASP A 328 -2.35 18.77 -13.81
CA ASP A 328 -2.94 18.43 -12.50
C ASP A 328 -4.03 17.36 -12.65
N ALA A 329 -3.92 16.28 -11.87
CA ALA A 329 -4.79 15.12 -11.94
C ALA A 329 -6.06 15.26 -11.06
N TYR A 330 -6.29 16.44 -10.47
CA TYR A 330 -7.42 16.64 -9.55
C TYR A 330 -8.78 16.42 -10.22
N ALA A 331 -8.94 16.79 -11.50
CA ALA A 331 -10.21 16.62 -12.18
C ALA A 331 -10.65 15.14 -12.27
N GLN A 332 -9.69 14.22 -12.31
CA GLN A 332 -9.88 12.79 -12.43
C GLN A 332 -10.36 12.18 -11.10
N ILE A 333 -9.79 12.63 -9.98
CA ILE A 333 -10.12 12.12 -8.63
C ILE A 333 -11.09 13.00 -7.85
N LYS A 334 -11.65 14.04 -8.49
CA LYS A 334 -12.64 14.92 -7.88
C LYS A 334 -13.89 14.14 -7.51
N VAL A 335 -14.32 14.29 -6.26
CA VAL A 335 -15.47 13.61 -5.68
C VAL A 335 -16.76 14.36 -5.95
N ASP A 336 -17.81 13.62 -6.26
CA ASP A 336 -19.21 14.04 -6.33
C ASP A 336 -20.12 12.87 -5.89
N ALA A 337 -21.44 13.05 -5.95
CA ALA A 337 -22.40 12.04 -5.50
C ALA A 337 -22.32 10.69 -6.25
N SER A 338 -21.71 10.64 -7.44
CA SER A 338 -21.54 9.39 -8.20
C SER A 338 -20.59 8.39 -7.53
N TYR A 339 -19.86 8.79 -6.48
CA TYR A 339 -19.04 7.86 -5.70
C TYR A 339 -19.88 6.98 -4.76
N TRP A 340 -21.13 7.33 -4.47
CA TRP A 340 -21.97 6.54 -3.56
C TRP A 340 -23.40 6.36 -4.06
N ASP A 341 -23.64 6.54 -5.36
CA ASP A 341 -24.96 6.34 -6.00
C ASP A 341 -25.30 4.86 -6.31
N GLY A 342 -24.34 3.94 -6.09
CA GLY A 342 -24.52 2.50 -6.19
C GLY A 342 -24.58 1.96 -7.62
N THR A 343 -24.42 2.80 -8.63
CA THR A 343 -24.62 2.44 -10.03
C THR A 343 -23.53 2.96 -10.96
N SER A 344 -22.98 4.14 -10.68
CA SER A 344 -21.86 4.70 -11.43
C SER A 344 -20.61 3.84 -11.25
N ALA A 345 -19.76 3.82 -12.29
CA ALA A 345 -18.50 3.07 -12.26
C ALA A 345 -17.64 3.43 -11.02
N LYS A 346 -17.63 4.71 -10.63
CA LYS A 346 -16.95 5.20 -9.43
C LYS A 346 -17.52 4.55 -8.16
N SER A 347 -18.84 4.54 -7.99
CA SER A 347 -19.47 3.87 -6.84
C SER A 347 -19.25 2.37 -6.81
N LEU A 348 -19.17 1.70 -7.96
CA LEU A 348 -18.93 0.25 -8.01
C LEU A 348 -17.48 -0.10 -7.64
N GLN A 349 -16.52 0.75 -8.03
CA GLN A 349 -15.09 0.57 -7.70
C GLN A 349 -14.81 0.70 -6.19
N GLU A 350 -15.66 1.38 -5.44
CA GLU A 350 -15.52 1.54 -3.99
C GLU A 350 -15.87 0.27 -3.19
N ASN A 351 -16.40 -0.76 -3.85
CA ASN A 351 -16.62 -2.11 -3.31
C ASN A 351 -17.36 -2.15 -1.95
N TYR A 352 -18.44 -1.37 -1.81
CA TYR A 352 -19.18 -1.29 -0.55
C TYR A 352 -19.77 -2.63 -0.11
N PRO A 353 -19.84 -2.91 1.20
CA PRO A 353 -20.60 -4.03 1.71
C PRO A 353 -22.07 -4.00 1.24
N PRO A 354 -22.70 -5.15 0.96
CA PRO A 354 -24.08 -5.19 0.45
C PRO A 354 -25.14 -4.53 1.32
N THR A 355 -24.91 -4.36 2.64
CA THR A 355 -25.88 -3.68 3.51
C THR A 355 -25.90 -2.17 3.30
N ALA A 356 -24.88 -1.60 2.63
CA ALA A 356 -24.84 -0.23 2.14
C ALA A 356 -25.71 -0.09 0.87
N ASP A 357 -27.00 -0.32 1.05
CA ASP A 357 -28.02 -0.38 -0.01
C ASP A 357 -28.63 0.98 -0.38
N THR A 358 -28.29 2.04 0.37
CA THR A 358 -28.76 3.42 0.14
C THR A 358 -27.59 4.37 0.01
N ASP A 359 -27.80 5.49 -0.67
CA ASP A 359 -26.79 6.55 -0.82
C ASP A 359 -26.27 7.04 0.52
N ALA A 360 -27.14 7.13 1.54
CA ALA A 360 -26.75 7.52 2.89
C ALA A 360 -25.76 6.52 3.52
N LYS A 361 -26.04 5.22 3.44
CA LYS A 361 -25.13 4.20 3.96
C LYS A 361 -23.84 4.12 3.15
N ARG A 362 -23.92 4.19 1.82
CA ARG A 362 -22.75 4.18 0.93
C ARG A 362 -21.88 5.42 1.15
N PHE A 363 -22.44 6.58 1.46
CA PHE A 363 -21.66 7.74 1.83
C PHE A 363 -20.85 7.49 3.12
N ILE A 364 -21.41 6.80 4.13
CA ILE A 364 -20.65 6.45 5.34
C ILE A 364 -19.51 5.47 5.00
N GLU A 365 -19.76 4.49 4.14
CA GLU A 365 -18.68 3.62 3.68
C GLU A 365 -17.61 4.39 2.87
N PHE A 366 -18.05 5.30 2.00
CA PHE A 366 -17.17 6.12 1.19
C PHE A 366 -16.24 6.98 2.05
N ILE A 367 -16.77 7.66 3.08
CA ILE A 367 -15.95 8.52 3.93
C ILE A 367 -14.91 7.69 4.69
N TYR A 368 -15.23 6.47 5.13
CA TYR A 368 -14.23 5.59 5.75
C TYR A 368 -13.22 5.00 4.77
N ASN A 369 -13.57 4.85 3.49
CA ASN A 369 -12.58 4.58 2.45
C ASN A 369 -11.64 5.78 2.27
N GLU A 370 -12.16 7.01 2.37
CA GLU A 370 -11.33 8.21 2.34
C GLU A 370 -10.39 8.32 3.55
N TYR A 371 -10.88 8.00 4.76
CA TYR A 371 -10.02 7.86 5.93
C TYR A 371 -8.93 6.80 5.69
N ALA A 372 -9.24 5.66 5.10
CA ALA A 372 -8.25 4.62 4.84
C ALA A 372 -7.18 5.06 3.83
N ARG A 373 -7.54 5.79 2.76
CA ARG A 373 -6.58 6.38 1.80
C ARG A 373 -5.69 7.43 2.44
N GLU A 374 -6.28 8.27 3.27
CA GLU A 374 -5.58 9.39 3.89
C GLU A 374 -4.66 8.93 5.02
N PHE A 375 -5.19 8.11 5.94
CA PHE A 375 -4.57 7.70 7.19
C PHE A 375 -4.10 6.25 7.19
N ASN A 376 -3.83 5.67 6.01
CA ASN A 376 -3.30 4.31 5.93
C ASN A 376 -2.14 4.12 6.93
N GLU A 377 -2.24 3.09 7.77
CA GLU A 377 -1.27 2.74 8.81
C GLU A 377 -0.96 3.81 9.88
N GLU A 378 -1.75 4.89 9.98
CA GLU A 378 -1.61 5.90 11.06
C GLU A 378 -2.33 5.53 12.36
N GLU A 379 -3.03 4.39 12.42
CA GLU A 379 -3.77 3.91 13.60
C GLU A 379 -4.94 4.83 14.07
N ILE A 380 -5.20 5.94 13.38
CA ILE A 380 -6.21 6.95 13.75
C ILE A 380 -7.65 6.49 13.47
N TYR A 381 -7.89 5.75 12.37
CA TYR A 381 -9.26 5.49 11.92
C TYR A 381 -9.95 4.30 12.60
N TYR A 382 -9.24 3.52 13.42
CA TYR A 382 -9.81 2.35 14.11
C TYR A 382 -11.01 2.75 14.98
N GLU A 383 -10.87 3.82 15.77
CA GLU A 383 -11.94 4.28 16.67
C GLU A 383 -13.16 4.79 15.89
N GLY A 384 -12.96 5.44 14.74
CA GLY A 384 -14.05 5.82 13.85
C GLY A 384 -14.81 4.61 13.27
N LEU A 385 -14.08 3.61 12.77
CA LEU A 385 -14.67 2.36 12.27
C LEU A 385 -15.40 1.58 13.36
N HIS A 386 -14.86 1.57 14.57
CA HIS A 386 -15.48 0.94 15.71
C HIS A 386 -16.79 1.67 16.09
N HIS A 387 -16.74 2.99 16.29
CA HIS A 387 -17.90 3.78 16.72
C HIS A 387 -18.99 3.93 15.65
N SER A 388 -18.67 3.75 14.38
CA SER A 388 -19.66 3.71 13.31
C SER A 388 -20.44 2.39 13.25
N GLY A 389 -19.99 1.34 13.94
CA GLY A 389 -20.59 0.01 13.89
C GLY A 389 -20.27 -0.79 12.61
N LEU A 390 -19.42 -0.26 11.72
CA LEU A 390 -19.10 -0.87 10.44
C LEU A 390 -17.95 -1.87 10.51
N GLN A 391 -17.20 -1.88 11.63
CA GLN A 391 -15.97 -2.66 11.74
C GLN A 391 -16.16 -4.15 11.48
N ALA A 392 -17.17 -4.78 12.10
CA ALA A 392 -17.43 -6.20 11.92
C ALA A 392 -17.75 -6.54 10.46
N GLU A 393 -18.65 -5.78 9.85
CA GLU A 393 -19.05 -5.96 8.44
C GLU A 393 -17.86 -5.82 7.50
N ARG A 394 -17.07 -4.75 7.66
CA ARG A 394 -15.88 -4.52 6.82
C ARG A 394 -14.83 -5.62 6.96
N ILE A 395 -14.64 -6.19 8.16
CA ILE A 395 -13.74 -7.34 8.34
C ILE A 395 -14.28 -8.55 7.57
N GLN A 396 -15.58 -8.85 7.68
CA GLN A 396 -16.19 -9.98 6.96
C GLN A 396 -16.16 -9.77 5.44
N TRP A 397 -16.33 -8.54 4.96
CA TRP A 397 -16.42 -8.21 3.54
C TRP A 397 -15.06 -8.05 2.84
N HIS A 398 -14.07 -7.43 3.50
CA HIS A 398 -12.82 -7.02 2.84
C HIS A 398 -11.58 -7.79 3.28
N ASN A 399 -11.59 -8.49 4.43
CA ASN A 399 -10.40 -9.13 4.96
C ASN A 399 -10.50 -10.66 4.89
N GLN A 400 -9.88 -11.29 3.90
CA GLN A 400 -9.91 -12.75 3.74
C GLN A 400 -9.41 -13.51 4.97
N MET A 401 -8.35 -13.00 5.60
CA MET A 401 -7.71 -13.62 6.77
C MET A 401 -8.49 -13.37 8.06
N GLY A 402 -9.36 -12.36 8.09
CA GLY A 402 -10.27 -12.09 9.19
C GLY A 402 -11.60 -12.84 9.02
N ALA A 403 -12.20 -12.74 7.83
CA ALA A 403 -13.53 -13.21 7.49
C ALA A 403 -13.75 -14.68 7.85
N ASN A 404 -14.89 -14.95 8.46
CA ASN A 404 -15.29 -16.28 8.95
C ASN A 404 -16.33 -16.88 8.01
N GLU A 405 -16.06 -18.07 7.48
CA GLU A 405 -16.98 -18.79 6.59
C GLU A 405 -18.32 -19.13 7.25
N ASN A 406 -18.36 -19.23 8.58
CA ASN A 406 -19.55 -19.55 9.37
C ASN A 406 -20.31 -18.29 9.85
N ASN A 407 -19.85 -17.09 9.48
CA ASN A 407 -20.57 -15.86 9.82
C ASN A 407 -21.92 -15.81 9.09
N THR A 408 -23.00 -15.52 9.84
CA THR A 408 -24.37 -15.44 9.32
C THR A 408 -24.99 -14.05 9.48
N THR A 409 -24.29 -13.09 10.10
CA THR A 409 -24.81 -11.74 10.36
C THR A 409 -24.58 -10.80 9.18
N TYR A 410 -23.36 -10.79 8.64
CA TYR A 410 -22.97 -9.94 7.53
C TYR A 410 -22.66 -10.76 6.27
N ALA A 411 -22.76 -10.13 5.10
CA ALA A 411 -22.22 -10.72 3.89
C ALA A 411 -20.71 -10.94 4.06
N VAL A 412 -20.24 -12.07 3.57
CA VAL A 412 -18.81 -12.40 3.58
C VAL A 412 -18.25 -12.14 2.19
N GLY A 413 -17.07 -11.54 2.13
CA GLY A 413 -16.38 -11.22 0.89
C GLY A 413 -16.07 -12.46 0.05
N SER A 414 -15.87 -12.23 -1.24
CA SER A 414 -15.32 -13.21 -2.17
C SER A 414 -14.02 -12.68 -2.75
N TRP A 415 -13.02 -13.55 -2.82
CA TRP A 415 -11.75 -13.24 -3.46
C TRP A 415 -11.58 -14.11 -4.70
N ASP A 416 -10.72 -13.69 -5.60
CA ASP A 416 -10.32 -14.54 -6.71
C ASP A 416 -9.62 -15.81 -6.22
N SER A 417 -9.64 -16.88 -7.01
CA SER A 417 -8.81 -18.07 -6.78
C SER A 417 -7.55 -18.04 -7.64
N SER A 418 -6.48 -18.67 -7.15
CA SER A 418 -5.19 -18.79 -7.83
C SER A 418 -4.80 -20.24 -8.09
N ASP A 419 -3.92 -20.45 -9.08
CA ASP A 419 -3.41 -21.76 -9.48
C ASP A 419 -2.12 -22.16 -8.73
N ASN A 420 -1.57 -21.29 -7.87
CA ASN A 420 -0.35 -21.52 -7.09
C ASN A 420 -0.61 -21.65 -5.57
N THR A 421 -1.78 -22.15 -5.18
CA THR A 421 -2.09 -22.50 -3.79
C THR A 421 -1.27 -23.70 -3.33
N THR A 422 -0.79 -23.67 -2.09
CA THR A 422 -0.08 -24.80 -1.44
C THR A 422 -0.97 -25.44 -0.38
N SER A 423 -1.56 -26.59 -0.69
CA SER A 423 -2.57 -27.23 0.16
C SER A 423 -3.75 -26.28 0.44
N SER A 424 -3.92 -25.79 1.68
CA SER A 424 -4.97 -24.84 2.06
C SER A 424 -4.50 -23.37 2.13
N THR A 425 -3.23 -23.09 1.79
CA THR A 425 -2.62 -21.75 1.85
C THR A 425 -2.61 -21.06 0.49
N GLY A 426 -2.56 -19.74 0.49
CA GLY A 426 -2.65 -18.90 -0.70
C GLY A 426 -4.08 -18.53 -1.06
N GLN A 427 -4.22 -17.89 -2.22
CA GLN A 427 -5.47 -17.28 -2.62
C GLN A 427 -6.47 -18.33 -3.14
N THR A 428 -7.33 -18.84 -2.24
CA THR A 428 -8.33 -19.90 -2.51
C THR A 428 -9.71 -19.36 -2.88
N GLY A 429 -9.88 -18.03 -2.88
CA GLY A 429 -11.15 -17.35 -3.06
C GLY A 429 -12.15 -17.48 -1.89
N LYS A 430 -11.77 -18.18 -0.82
CA LYS A 430 -12.62 -18.41 0.35
C LYS A 430 -12.16 -17.61 1.57
N PRO A 431 -13.06 -17.29 2.51
CA PRO A 431 -12.69 -16.80 3.84
C PRO A 431 -11.76 -17.81 4.54
N LYS A 432 -10.83 -17.29 5.35
CA LYS A 432 -9.81 -18.09 6.04
C LYS A 432 -9.69 -17.80 7.53
N GLY A 433 -10.38 -16.77 8.01
CA GLY A 433 -10.35 -16.35 9.39
C GLY A 433 -11.41 -17.03 10.25
N ASN A 434 -11.34 -16.73 11.55
CA ASN A 434 -12.31 -17.17 12.55
C ASN A 434 -12.91 -15.97 13.31
N PHE A 435 -12.83 -14.77 12.72
CA PHE A 435 -13.33 -13.55 13.36
C PHE A 435 -14.82 -13.70 13.68
N GLN A 436 -15.16 -13.37 14.93
CA GLN A 436 -16.54 -13.31 15.39
C GLN A 436 -16.93 -11.84 15.56
N ASN A 437 -18.12 -11.47 15.10
CA ASN A 437 -18.55 -10.06 15.10
C ASN A 437 -18.48 -9.43 16.51
N TYR A 438 -18.73 -10.22 17.56
CA TYR A 438 -18.62 -9.76 18.95
C TYR A 438 -17.21 -9.33 19.36
N MET A 439 -16.16 -9.74 18.64
CA MET A 439 -14.76 -9.34 18.92
C MET A 439 -14.50 -7.87 18.61
N THR A 440 -15.43 -7.19 17.93
CA THR A 440 -15.38 -5.72 17.73
C THR A 440 -16.19 -4.95 18.76
N ILE A 441 -16.89 -5.61 19.67
CA ILE A 441 -17.77 -4.96 20.65
C ILE A 441 -16.93 -4.50 21.85
N LYS A 442 -16.61 -3.21 21.88
CA LYS A 442 -16.07 -2.53 23.07
C LYS A 442 -17.17 -1.65 23.68
N PRO A 443 -17.35 -1.62 25.01
CA PRO A 443 -18.38 -0.78 25.60
C PRO A 443 -18.01 0.70 25.47
N PHE A 444 -18.99 1.53 25.09
CA PHE A 444 -18.90 2.96 25.31
C PHE A 444 -18.83 3.21 26.81
N HIS A 445 -17.85 4.03 27.22
CA HIS A 445 -17.68 4.36 28.64
C HIS A 445 -18.92 5.10 29.15
N VAL A 446 -19.42 4.73 30.34
CA VAL A 446 -20.65 5.34 30.91
C VAL A 446 -20.56 6.86 31.04
N ASN A 447 -19.36 7.38 31.35
CA ASN A 447 -19.15 8.82 31.40
C ASN A 447 -19.37 9.49 30.04
N PHE A 448 -19.00 8.84 28.93
CA PHE A 448 -19.29 9.37 27.60
C PHE A 448 -20.80 9.36 27.34
N LEU A 449 -21.48 8.24 27.59
CA LEU A 449 -22.93 8.15 27.40
C LEU A 449 -23.71 9.18 28.22
N ASN A 450 -23.24 9.49 29.44
CA ASN A 450 -23.84 10.52 30.30
C ASN A 450 -23.66 11.95 29.77
N THR A 451 -22.76 12.19 28.81
CA THR A 451 -22.59 13.50 28.15
C THR A 451 -23.46 13.67 26.91
N LEU A 452 -24.08 12.60 26.41
CA LEU A 452 -24.91 12.64 25.21
C LEU A 452 -26.31 13.19 25.51
N THR A 453 -26.90 13.85 24.50
CA THR A 453 -28.25 14.40 24.55
C THR A 453 -29.12 13.89 23.41
N ASP A 454 -30.44 13.91 23.62
CA ASP A 454 -31.42 13.72 22.55
C ASP A 454 -31.45 14.93 21.59
N GLU A 455 -32.28 14.86 20.54
CA GLU A 455 -32.45 15.93 19.56
C GLU A 455 -33.00 17.24 20.16
N ALA A 456 -33.63 17.17 21.34
CA ALA A 456 -34.13 18.33 22.08
C ALA A 456 -33.09 18.87 23.08
N GLY A 457 -31.92 18.25 23.20
CA GLY A 457 -30.83 18.66 24.09
C GLY A 457 -30.96 18.15 25.53
N HIS A 458 -31.89 17.22 25.81
CA HIS A 458 -31.99 16.59 27.13
C HIS A 458 -30.99 15.44 27.26
N ALA A 459 -30.47 15.20 28.46
CA ALA A 459 -29.64 14.02 28.72
C ALA A 459 -30.38 12.72 28.32
N LEU A 460 -29.67 11.77 27.72
CA LEU A 460 -30.25 10.49 27.34
C LEU A 460 -30.87 9.76 28.55
N SER A 461 -32.03 9.13 28.36
CA SER A 461 -32.59 8.20 29.35
C SER A 461 -31.72 6.95 29.47
N ASP A 462 -31.91 6.16 30.53
CA ASP A 462 -31.15 4.92 30.70
C ASP A 462 -31.45 3.92 29.56
N GLU A 463 -32.70 3.86 29.09
CA GLU A 463 -33.05 3.06 27.91
C GLU A 463 -32.35 3.56 26.65
N ALA A 464 -32.26 4.88 26.44
CA ALA A 464 -31.57 5.45 25.29
C ALA A 464 -30.06 5.19 25.35
N LYS A 465 -29.45 5.25 26.53
CA LYS A 465 -28.03 4.89 26.73
C LYS A 465 -27.80 3.40 26.47
N GLN A 466 -28.71 2.53 26.91
CA GLN A 466 -28.63 1.10 26.65
C GLN A 466 -28.75 0.80 25.14
N LEU A 467 -29.61 1.52 24.42
CA LEU A 467 -29.73 1.43 22.96
C LEU A 467 -28.50 1.97 22.23
N TYR A 468 -27.81 2.96 22.81
CA TYR A 468 -26.57 3.50 22.27
C TYR A 468 -25.37 2.56 22.49
N GLN A 469 -25.45 1.71 23.51
CA GLN A 469 -24.40 0.78 23.86
C GLN A 469 -24.27 -0.33 22.80
N ASN A 470 -23.07 -0.85 22.59
CA ASN A 470 -22.86 -1.97 21.70
C ASN A 470 -23.57 -3.25 22.23
N TYR A 471 -24.15 -4.05 21.33
CA TYR A 471 -24.91 -5.26 21.67
C TYR A 471 -24.18 -6.16 22.69
N GLY A 472 -24.84 -6.48 23.81
CA GLY A 472 -24.30 -7.35 24.86
C GLY A 472 -23.67 -6.63 26.06
N TYR A 473 -23.74 -5.29 26.11
CA TYR A 473 -23.35 -4.46 27.26
C TYR A 473 -24.53 -3.62 27.77
#